data_AF-A0A7K4GNM3-F1
#
_entry.id   AF-A0A7K4GNM3-F1
#
_cell.length_a   1.000
_cell.length_b   1.000
_cell.length_c   1.000
_cell.angle_alpha   90.00
_cell.angle_beta   90.00
_cell.angle_gamma   90.00
#
_symmetry.space_group_name_H-M   'P 1'
#
loop_
_entity.id
_entity.type
_entity.pdbx_description
1 polymer ?
#
loop_
_entity_poly.entity_id
_entity_poly.type
_entity_poly.pdbx_seq_one_letter_code
_entity_poly.pdbx_strand_id
1 'polypeptide(L)'
;MSELLQFVYKEEFWYISAFLNSKEVSGIETAKKIEDFIKHKFKNLTPDDFFRQDLKEGIIDMVQNISLECSWVPYVEFFPYKDENTDRAFNTLGFFQFKVEHYPDQPLKKEKLEPMLIQQIPYLLLDDLKEFFKDTFYKRILIDTESPLYVFLTSNNTKPSVIEWTQENIEKYKKLIGNWTEIYSGQWEDYSETLYTMRIENNLSNRLSELHFIRRNSGFVYMKEESYEKYFESYMIKYVLDPTPKMRAVLFALRSINASLDLLFLKMQSEVFKDLKSIETKIQNLRLLRGLIQTNLSKVYDELDSNRRQHYTSVLKHLLIEFEIDNVVKRVNEKFTTIYDAMQNLYHKKSQEDQQKTGRRLNILNLLVGSDVLVGLAGVLIQSLNLQEGTLFASLLNGIVGIIIISILSLTIAYYVYVRIQLKKSDVSLTVDAIIEDQKGNVVLIKRKYPPFRNYFALPGGFIKEGEKPTEALIREVKEETNLDVKVESKIGVYNKEGRDPRGNVHTTAYKCRIIGGFSDMMGGDDSKEAELIPIDQLKTIELAFDHKEILRDAKLVKKL
;
A
#
# COMPACT_ATOMS: atom_id res chain seq x y z
N MET A 1 11.36 4.86 -57.80
CA MET A 1 11.77 4.96 -56.38
C MET A 1 10.70 5.78 -55.69
N SER A 2 9.70 5.17 -55.08
CA SER A 2 8.74 5.92 -54.26
C SER A 2 9.52 6.51 -53.09
N GLU A 3 9.45 7.83 -52.90
CA GLU A 3 10.03 8.49 -51.73
C GLU A 3 9.53 7.76 -50.48
N LEU A 4 10.46 7.10 -49.78
CA LEU A 4 10.19 6.45 -48.51
C LEU A 4 9.76 7.55 -47.54
N LEU A 5 8.58 7.39 -46.96
CA LEU A 5 8.11 8.27 -45.91
C LEU A 5 9.15 8.32 -44.78
N GLN A 6 9.41 9.51 -44.26
CA GLN A 6 10.21 9.72 -43.05
C GLN A 6 9.47 10.65 -42.10
N PHE A 7 9.38 10.28 -40.82
CA PHE A 7 8.91 11.19 -39.77
C PHE A 7 10.06 12.11 -39.36
N VAL A 8 9.76 13.37 -39.09
CA VAL A 8 10.73 14.37 -38.65
C VAL A 8 10.61 14.53 -37.14
N TYR A 9 11.69 14.24 -36.42
CA TYR A 9 11.78 14.43 -34.98
C TYR A 9 11.51 15.90 -34.56
N LYS A 10 10.72 16.10 -33.49
CA LYS A 10 10.44 17.42 -32.91
C LYS A 10 10.99 17.59 -31.49
N GLU A 11 10.51 16.82 -30.52
CA GLU A 11 10.98 16.84 -29.13
C GLU A 11 10.56 15.56 -28.40
N GLU A 12 11.11 15.33 -27.20
CA GLU A 12 10.77 14.19 -26.34
C GLU A 12 10.43 14.61 -24.93
N PHE A 13 9.63 13.76 -24.30
CA PHE A 13 9.30 13.83 -22.89
C PHE A 13 9.72 12.53 -22.23
N TRP A 14 10.59 12.59 -21.23
CA TRP A 14 10.96 11.40 -20.47
C TRP A 14 10.29 11.39 -19.10
N TYR A 15 9.99 10.19 -18.59
CA TYR A 15 9.37 10.04 -17.28
C TYR A 15 10.03 8.95 -16.45
N ILE A 16 10.31 9.26 -15.18
CA ILE A 16 10.81 8.31 -14.18
C ILE A 16 9.82 8.29 -13.01
N SER A 17 9.08 7.19 -12.84
CA SER A 17 8.15 7.03 -11.72
C SER A 17 8.92 6.87 -10.41
N ALA A 18 8.48 7.56 -9.35
CA ALA A 18 9.17 7.53 -8.07
C ALA A 18 8.27 7.76 -6.85
N PHE A 19 8.67 7.16 -5.74
CA PHE A 19 8.27 7.52 -4.39
C PHE A 19 9.29 8.45 -3.75
N LEU A 20 8.83 9.50 -3.09
CA LEU A 20 9.64 10.46 -2.35
C LEU A 20 9.16 10.53 -0.90
N ASN A 21 10.11 10.80 0.00
CA ASN A 21 9.82 11.34 1.33
C ASN A 21 9.93 12.86 1.29
N SER A 22 8.86 13.54 0.89
CA SER A 22 8.79 15.00 0.72
C SER A 22 8.99 15.78 2.01
N LYS A 23 8.96 15.12 3.18
CA LYS A 23 9.33 15.76 4.46
C LYS A 23 10.84 15.88 4.64
N GLU A 24 11.62 15.03 3.97
CA GLU A 24 13.07 14.94 4.14
C GLU A 24 13.86 15.39 2.90
N VAL A 25 13.27 15.31 1.71
CA VAL A 25 13.91 15.73 0.46
C VAL A 25 12.98 16.59 -0.40
N SER A 26 13.56 17.60 -1.04
CA SER A 26 12.86 18.43 -2.03
C SER A 26 12.83 17.73 -3.39
N GLY A 27 11.64 17.60 -3.97
CA GLY A 27 11.48 17.06 -5.32
C GLY A 27 12.19 17.90 -6.38
N ILE A 28 12.17 19.24 -6.22
CA ILE A 28 12.81 20.19 -7.16
C ILE A 28 14.33 20.02 -7.12
N GLU A 29 14.93 19.97 -5.93
CA GLU A 29 16.38 19.77 -5.80
C GLU A 29 16.81 18.40 -6.31
N THR A 30 15.97 17.38 -6.09
CA THR A 30 16.22 16.03 -6.59
C THR A 30 16.17 15.99 -8.11
N ALA A 31 15.17 16.62 -8.73
CA ALA A 31 15.06 16.75 -10.18
C ALA A 31 16.34 17.39 -10.76
N LYS A 32 16.85 18.46 -10.13
CA LYS A 32 18.09 19.10 -10.55
C LYS A 32 19.31 18.19 -10.43
N LYS A 33 19.42 17.41 -9.35
CA LYS A 33 20.51 16.43 -9.17
C LYS A 33 20.49 15.34 -10.24
N ILE A 34 19.31 14.84 -10.61
CA ILE A 34 19.17 13.84 -11.67
C ILE A 34 19.58 14.45 -13.02
N GLU A 35 19.15 15.68 -13.30
CA GLU A 35 19.53 16.40 -14.51
C GLU A 35 21.06 16.58 -14.60
N ASP A 36 21.69 17.03 -13.52
CA ASP A 36 23.14 17.23 -13.46
C ASP A 36 23.91 15.90 -13.58
N PHE A 37 23.38 14.82 -13.00
CA PHE A 37 23.92 13.47 -13.15
C PHE A 37 23.90 13.00 -14.60
N ILE A 38 22.76 13.12 -15.29
CA ILE A 38 22.63 12.74 -16.71
C ILE A 38 23.60 13.58 -17.56
N LYS A 39 23.64 14.89 -17.35
CA LYS A 39 24.57 15.80 -18.04
C LYS A 39 26.04 15.44 -17.76
N HIS A 40 26.36 14.96 -16.58
CA HIS A 40 27.70 14.48 -16.24
C HIS A 40 28.03 13.16 -16.94
N LYS A 41 27.11 12.17 -16.94
CA LYS A 41 27.30 10.91 -17.68
C LYS A 41 27.57 11.17 -19.16
N PHE A 42 26.77 12.03 -19.77
CA PHE A 42 26.92 12.45 -21.17
C PHE A 42 28.28 13.06 -21.51
N LYS A 43 28.93 13.75 -20.57
CA LYS A 43 30.28 14.31 -20.76
C LYS A 43 31.39 13.27 -20.63
N ASN A 44 31.12 12.13 -19.99
CA ASN A 44 32.14 11.15 -19.59
C ASN A 44 31.84 9.75 -20.16
N LEU A 45 31.41 9.69 -21.42
CA LEU A 45 31.14 8.43 -22.11
C LEU A 45 32.43 7.67 -22.44
N THR A 46 32.40 6.37 -22.23
CA THR A 46 33.47 5.40 -22.48
C THR A 46 33.07 4.44 -23.61
N PRO A 47 34.01 3.73 -24.26
CA PRO A 47 33.69 2.77 -25.31
C PRO A 47 32.73 1.64 -24.88
N ASP A 48 32.75 1.27 -23.60
CA ASP A 48 31.93 0.18 -23.05
C ASP A 48 30.46 0.58 -22.86
N ASP A 49 30.17 1.89 -22.86
CA ASP A 49 28.81 2.42 -22.70
C ASP A 49 27.93 2.20 -23.94
N PHE A 50 28.52 1.88 -25.10
CA PHE A 50 27.81 1.76 -26.37
C PHE A 50 27.45 0.30 -26.67
N PHE A 51 26.16 -0.04 -26.58
CA PHE A 51 25.66 -1.36 -27.00
C PHE A 51 25.84 -1.58 -28.51
N ARG A 52 25.49 -0.57 -29.31
CA ARG A 52 25.63 -0.57 -30.77
C ARG A 52 26.86 0.23 -31.18
N GLN A 53 28.00 -0.46 -31.31
CA GLN A 53 29.28 0.14 -31.67
C GLN A 53 29.25 0.82 -33.05
N ASP A 54 28.40 0.34 -33.97
CA ASP A 54 28.17 0.94 -35.28
C ASP A 54 27.50 2.32 -35.23
N LEU A 55 26.78 2.63 -34.14
CA LEU A 55 26.08 3.92 -33.95
C LEU A 55 26.87 4.89 -33.06
N LYS A 56 28.03 4.47 -32.53
CA LYS A 56 28.81 5.19 -31.52
C LYS A 56 29.04 6.67 -31.86
N GLU A 57 29.52 6.97 -33.06
CA GLU A 57 29.82 8.35 -33.48
C GLU A 57 28.56 9.21 -33.49
N GLY A 58 27.43 8.67 -33.99
CA GLY A 58 26.15 9.36 -33.99
C GLY A 58 25.62 9.61 -32.58
N ILE A 59 25.80 8.65 -31.67
CA ILE A 59 25.35 8.78 -30.27
C ILE A 59 26.15 9.90 -29.59
N ILE A 60 27.47 9.93 -29.79
CA ILE A 60 28.34 10.98 -29.22
C ILE A 60 27.93 12.36 -29.74
N ASP A 61 27.75 12.53 -31.06
CA ASP A 61 27.31 13.80 -31.64
C ASP A 61 25.94 14.23 -31.09
N MET A 62 25.00 13.29 -30.95
CA MET A 62 23.66 13.57 -30.46
C MET A 62 23.65 13.96 -28.97
N VAL A 63 24.45 13.29 -28.14
CA VAL A 63 24.62 13.60 -26.72
C VAL A 63 25.28 14.98 -26.52
N GLN A 64 26.24 15.34 -27.35
CA GLN A 64 26.90 16.65 -27.26
C GLN A 64 25.96 17.81 -27.60
N ASN A 65 24.87 17.54 -28.31
CA ASN A 65 23.90 18.54 -28.78
C ASN A 65 22.50 18.29 -28.18
N ILE A 66 22.41 17.81 -26.93
CA ILE A 66 21.15 17.58 -26.22
C ILE A 66 20.82 18.72 -25.25
N SER A 67 19.58 19.18 -25.28
CA SER A 67 18.98 20.01 -24.23
C SER A 67 18.07 19.15 -23.36
N LEU A 68 18.15 19.34 -22.04
CA LEU A 68 17.47 18.54 -21.02
C LEU A 68 17.11 19.44 -19.83
N GLU A 69 15.83 19.47 -19.49
CA GLU A 69 15.27 20.11 -18.31
C GLU A 69 14.43 19.10 -17.50
N CYS A 70 14.75 18.92 -16.22
CA CYS A 70 14.04 17.99 -15.33
C CYS A 70 13.16 18.71 -14.31
N SER A 71 11.95 18.20 -14.10
CA SER A 71 11.00 18.69 -13.09
C SER A 71 10.38 17.53 -12.29
N TRP A 72 9.98 17.80 -11.05
CA TRP A 72 9.24 16.86 -10.22
C TRP A 72 7.75 17.14 -10.30
N VAL A 73 6.95 16.11 -10.61
CA VAL A 73 5.48 16.20 -10.68
C VAL A 73 4.88 15.27 -9.61
N PRO A 74 4.37 15.81 -8.48
CA PRO A 74 3.67 15.00 -7.49
C PRO A 74 2.31 14.53 -8.07
N TYR A 75 1.89 13.32 -7.69
CA TYR A 75 0.64 12.74 -8.16
C TYR A 75 -0.28 12.25 -7.03
N VAL A 76 0.26 11.47 -6.09
CA VAL A 76 -0.46 11.07 -4.87
C VAL A 76 0.39 11.48 -3.68
N GLU A 77 -0.23 12.16 -2.72
CA GLU A 77 0.46 12.72 -1.55
C GLU A 77 -0.17 12.22 -0.24
N PHE A 78 0.53 12.46 0.86
CA PHE A 78 0.03 12.26 2.23
C PHE A 78 -0.26 10.81 2.62
N PHE A 79 0.56 9.86 2.16
CA PHE A 79 0.50 8.46 2.62
C PHE A 79 1.73 8.05 3.45
N PRO A 80 1.65 6.98 4.24
CA PRO A 80 2.78 6.40 4.95
C PRO A 80 3.23 5.10 4.27
N TYR A 81 3.98 5.15 3.17
CA TYR A 81 4.50 3.94 2.54
C TYR A 81 5.84 3.58 3.16
N LYS A 82 6.03 2.31 3.51
CA LYS A 82 7.31 1.79 3.99
C LYS A 82 7.73 0.59 3.15
N ASP A 83 8.90 0.65 2.53
CA ASP A 83 9.45 -0.46 1.75
C ASP A 83 9.99 -1.54 2.68
N GLU A 84 9.44 -2.74 2.54
CA GLU A 84 9.75 -3.89 3.39
C GLU A 84 11.11 -4.52 3.13
N ASN A 85 11.74 -4.23 1.98
CA ASN A 85 13.09 -4.66 1.65
C ASN A 85 14.16 -3.83 2.36
N THR A 86 13.93 -2.52 2.47
CA THR A 86 14.98 -1.55 2.82
C THR A 86 14.66 -0.71 4.06
N ASP A 87 13.46 -0.88 4.64
CA ASP A 87 12.91 -0.11 5.77
C ASP A 87 12.77 1.40 5.49
N ARG A 88 12.88 1.81 4.21
CA ARG A 88 12.71 3.20 3.75
C ARG A 88 11.26 3.62 3.83
N ALA A 89 11.00 4.89 4.16
CA ALA A 89 9.66 5.45 4.26
C ALA A 89 9.46 6.58 3.23
N PHE A 90 8.26 6.65 2.67
CA PHE A 90 7.86 7.58 1.61
C PHE A 90 6.44 8.07 1.87
N ASN A 91 6.13 9.25 1.34
CA ASN A 91 4.84 9.89 1.53
C ASN A 91 4.25 10.56 0.30
N THR A 92 4.97 10.49 -0.82
CA THR A 92 4.58 11.06 -2.09
C THR A 92 4.91 10.08 -3.20
N LEU A 93 3.98 9.89 -4.13
CA LEU A 93 4.16 9.20 -5.40
C LEU A 93 4.04 10.24 -6.49
N GLY A 94 4.92 10.15 -7.48
CA GLY A 94 4.92 11.04 -8.63
C GLY A 94 5.89 10.55 -9.67
N PHE A 95 6.37 11.47 -10.49
CA PHE A 95 7.36 11.18 -11.51
C PHE A 95 8.27 12.38 -11.76
N PHE A 96 9.51 12.10 -12.12
CA PHE A 96 10.39 13.09 -12.72
C PHE A 96 10.07 13.18 -14.21
N GLN A 97 9.80 14.39 -14.69
CA GLN A 97 9.50 14.67 -16.08
C GLN A 97 10.67 15.45 -16.69
N PHE A 98 11.14 14.98 -17.83
CA PHE A 98 12.18 15.63 -18.60
C PHE A 98 11.60 16.18 -19.88
N LYS A 99 11.91 17.43 -20.21
CA LYS A 99 11.76 17.95 -21.58
C LYS A 99 13.11 17.83 -22.27
N VAL A 100 13.13 17.14 -23.40
CA VAL A 100 14.36 16.81 -24.13
C VAL A 100 14.27 17.24 -25.58
N GLU A 101 15.33 17.90 -26.04
CA GLU A 101 15.46 18.33 -27.41
C GLU A 101 16.87 18.04 -27.93
N HIS A 102 16.95 17.27 -29.02
CA HIS A 102 18.19 17.06 -29.76
C HIS A 102 18.38 18.14 -30.84
N TYR A 103 19.60 18.66 -30.93
CA TYR A 103 20.02 19.66 -31.92
C TYR A 103 19.11 20.91 -31.94
N PRO A 104 18.85 21.57 -30.79
CA PRO A 104 17.97 22.73 -30.74
C PRO A 104 18.39 23.85 -31.70
N ASP A 105 19.70 24.02 -31.89
CA ASP A 105 20.29 25.06 -32.76
C ASP A 105 20.66 24.55 -34.17
N GLN A 106 20.38 23.28 -34.51
CA GLN A 106 20.80 22.67 -35.80
C GLN A 106 19.63 21.93 -36.49
N PRO A 107 18.64 22.65 -37.05
CA PRO A 107 17.42 22.05 -37.61
C PRO A 107 17.68 21.03 -38.72
N LEU A 108 18.69 21.25 -39.57
CA LEU A 108 19.03 20.32 -40.64
C LEU A 108 19.58 18.97 -40.16
N LYS A 109 20.25 18.93 -38.99
CA LYS A 109 20.66 17.68 -38.34
C LYS A 109 19.47 17.03 -37.66
N LYS A 110 18.67 17.82 -36.96
CA LYS A 110 17.44 17.41 -36.28
C LYS A 110 16.48 16.66 -37.23
N GLU A 111 16.32 17.17 -38.45
CA GLU A 111 15.49 16.54 -39.48
C GLU A 111 15.98 15.19 -40.01
N LYS A 112 17.23 14.82 -39.74
CA LYS A 112 17.85 13.57 -40.19
C LYS A 112 17.96 12.54 -39.06
N LEU A 113 17.39 12.82 -37.89
CA LEU A 113 17.41 11.90 -36.77
C LEU A 113 16.57 10.66 -37.06
N GLU A 114 17.23 9.51 -37.01
CA GLU A 114 16.59 8.22 -37.16
C GLU A 114 16.15 7.67 -35.80
N PRO A 115 14.99 6.97 -35.72
CA PRO A 115 14.50 6.35 -34.48
C PRO A 115 15.53 5.48 -33.79
N MET A 116 16.30 4.73 -34.58
CA MET A 116 17.32 3.82 -34.08
C MET A 116 18.37 4.54 -33.24
N LEU A 117 18.75 5.77 -33.62
CA LEU A 117 19.76 6.55 -32.93
C LEU A 117 19.19 7.12 -31.62
N ILE A 118 17.99 7.69 -31.69
CA ILE A 118 17.28 8.25 -30.53
C ILE A 118 17.12 7.20 -29.42
N GLN A 119 16.79 5.96 -29.80
CA GLN A 119 16.63 4.81 -28.91
C GLN A 119 17.86 4.47 -28.05
N GLN A 120 19.06 4.91 -28.44
CA GLN A 120 20.29 4.54 -27.74
C GLN A 120 20.50 5.34 -26.44
N ILE A 121 19.98 6.57 -26.34
CA ILE A 121 20.18 7.41 -25.14
C ILE A 121 19.56 6.81 -23.87
N PRO A 122 18.31 6.33 -23.92
CA PRO A 122 17.71 5.67 -22.77
C PRO A 122 18.45 4.37 -22.34
N TYR A 123 19.04 3.63 -23.30
CA TYR A 123 19.81 2.43 -22.99
C TYR A 123 21.12 2.80 -22.30
N LEU A 124 21.78 3.83 -22.82
CA LEU A 124 23.01 4.41 -22.27
C LEU A 124 22.86 4.85 -20.81
N LEU A 125 21.66 5.30 -20.41
CA LEU A 125 21.40 5.78 -19.04
C LEU A 125 20.86 4.70 -18.10
N LEU A 126 20.47 3.52 -18.61
CA LEU A 126 19.63 2.58 -17.88
C LEU A 126 20.28 2.10 -16.57
N ASP A 127 21.49 1.56 -16.66
CA ASP A 127 22.17 0.98 -15.50
C ASP A 127 22.77 2.05 -14.59
N ASP A 128 23.24 3.16 -15.16
CA ASP A 128 23.72 4.32 -14.43
C ASP A 128 22.62 4.94 -13.56
N LEU A 129 21.39 5.09 -14.08
CA LEU A 129 20.26 5.56 -13.29
C LEU A 129 19.95 4.59 -12.16
N LYS A 130 19.92 3.27 -12.42
CA LYS A 130 19.71 2.27 -11.35
C LYS A 130 20.78 2.36 -10.28
N GLU A 131 22.04 2.57 -10.65
CA GLU A 131 23.14 2.71 -9.71
C GLU A 131 23.09 4.03 -8.93
N PHE A 132 22.81 5.13 -9.61
CA PHE A 132 22.64 6.46 -9.00
C PHE A 132 21.64 6.42 -7.83
N PHE A 133 20.50 5.75 -8.00
CA PHE A 133 19.47 5.64 -6.96
C PHE A 133 19.74 4.55 -5.90
N LYS A 134 20.83 3.78 -6.00
CA LYS A 134 21.26 2.85 -4.93
C LYS A 134 21.94 3.58 -3.77
N ASP A 135 22.60 4.72 -4.00
CA ASP A 135 23.40 5.41 -2.98
C ASP A 135 22.57 5.97 -1.81
N THR A 136 23.23 6.15 -0.66
CA THR A 136 22.66 6.44 0.66
C THR A 136 21.84 7.74 0.70
N PHE A 137 22.18 8.74 -0.13
CA PHE A 137 21.39 9.97 -0.30
C PHE A 137 19.95 9.68 -0.80
N TYR A 138 19.78 8.60 -1.56
CA TYR A 138 18.51 8.17 -2.13
C TYR A 138 17.75 7.18 -1.26
N LYS A 139 18.11 6.99 0.02
CA LYS A 139 17.23 6.27 0.98
C LYS A 139 15.85 6.92 1.13
N ARG A 140 15.67 8.14 0.64
CA ARG A 140 14.42 8.92 0.66
C ARG A 140 13.67 8.93 -0.65
N ILE A 141 14.24 8.29 -1.68
CA ILE A 141 13.69 8.19 -3.02
C ILE A 141 13.68 6.72 -3.43
N LEU A 142 12.60 6.26 -4.05
CA LEU A 142 12.54 4.93 -4.64
C LEU A 142 11.96 5.08 -6.03
N ILE A 143 12.74 4.74 -7.04
CA ILE A 143 12.33 4.80 -8.44
C ILE A 143 11.85 3.44 -8.94
N ASP A 144 11.12 3.44 -10.05
CA ASP A 144 10.89 2.23 -10.83
C ASP A 144 12.22 1.76 -11.44
N THR A 145 12.79 0.65 -10.97
CA THR A 145 14.03 0.10 -11.55
C THR A 145 13.77 -0.97 -12.61
N GLU A 146 12.54 -1.45 -12.76
CA GLU A 146 12.20 -2.42 -13.81
C GLU A 146 12.10 -1.72 -15.17
N SER A 147 11.52 -0.52 -15.17
CA SER A 147 11.44 0.36 -16.34
C SER A 147 11.68 1.79 -15.90
N PRO A 148 12.94 2.19 -15.69
CA PRO A 148 13.24 3.48 -15.07
C PRO A 148 12.89 4.66 -15.96
N LEU A 149 13.01 4.53 -17.28
CA LEU A 149 12.75 5.63 -18.20
C LEU A 149 11.61 5.27 -19.14
N TYR A 150 10.59 6.12 -19.20
CA TYR A 150 9.64 6.12 -20.31
C TYR A 150 10.02 7.22 -21.27
N VAL A 151 9.97 6.98 -22.57
CA VAL A 151 10.28 7.99 -23.59
C VAL A 151 9.08 8.23 -24.49
N PHE A 152 8.58 9.45 -24.49
CA PHE A 152 7.49 9.89 -25.35
C PHE A 152 8.03 10.84 -26.41
N LEU A 153 8.03 10.42 -27.67
CA LEU A 153 8.56 11.20 -28.79
C LEU A 153 7.46 11.89 -29.57
N THR A 154 7.82 13.01 -30.16
CA THR A 154 6.92 13.77 -31.00
C THR A 154 7.51 14.06 -32.36
N SER A 155 6.63 14.14 -33.34
CA SER A 155 6.92 14.53 -34.71
C SER A 155 5.85 15.50 -35.19
N ASN A 156 6.27 16.60 -35.80
CA ASN A 156 5.35 17.60 -36.36
C ASN A 156 5.36 17.62 -37.90
N ASN A 157 6.17 16.78 -38.55
CA ASN A 157 6.34 16.81 -40.00
C ASN A 157 6.75 15.45 -40.57
N THR A 158 6.50 15.26 -41.86
CA THR A 158 6.91 14.08 -42.63
C THR A 158 7.63 14.50 -43.91
N LYS A 159 8.39 13.59 -44.51
CA LYS A 159 8.92 13.74 -45.87
C LYS A 159 8.38 12.62 -46.75
N PRO A 160 7.56 12.91 -47.78
CA PRO A 160 6.99 14.23 -48.12
C PRO A 160 5.98 14.73 -47.07
N SER A 161 5.76 16.04 -47.01
CA SER A 161 5.01 16.75 -45.94
C SER A 161 3.49 16.68 -46.05
N VAL A 162 2.97 15.84 -46.96
CA VAL A 162 1.54 15.78 -47.31
C VAL A 162 1.06 14.33 -47.31
N ILE A 163 1.07 13.70 -46.13
CA ILE A 163 0.47 12.37 -45.95
C ILE A 163 -0.82 12.50 -45.15
N GLU A 164 -1.92 12.07 -45.76
CA GLU A 164 -3.17 11.85 -45.06
C GLU A 164 -3.16 10.43 -44.45
N TRP A 165 -3.41 10.31 -43.16
CA TRP A 165 -3.37 9.03 -42.47
C TRP A 165 -4.65 8.20 -42.63
N THR A 166 -4.97 7.89 -43.89
CA THR A 166 -6.00 6.92 -44.26
C THR A 166 -5.58 5.50 -43.91
N GLN A 167 -6.53 4.57 -43.81
CA GLN A 167 -6.22 3.16 -43.55
C GLN A 167 -5.27 2.56 -44.61
N GLU A 168 -5.42 2.98 -45.87
CA GLU A 168 -4.54 2.57 -46.97
C GLU A 168 -3.10 3.06 -46.75
N ASN A 169 -2.90 4.31 -46.33
CA ASN A 169 -1.57 4.84 -46.08
C ASN A 169 -0.93 4.24 -44.83
N ILE A 170 -1.71 3.95 -43.78
CA ILE A 170 -1.22 3.21 -42.61
C ILE A 170 -0.67 1.85 -43.03
N GLU A 171 -1.42 1.11 -43.85
CA GLU A 171 -1.01 -0.20 -44.34
C GLU A 171 0.21 -0.11 -45.28
N LYS A 172 0.23 0.90 -46.15
CA LYS A 172 1.36 1.18 -47.05
C LYS A 172 2.65 1.48 -46.30
N TYR A 173 2.57 2.23 -45.20
CA TYR A 173 3.74 2.70 -44.43
C TYR A 173 3.95 1.93 -43.12
N LYS A 174 3.28 0.80 -42.91
CA LYS A 174 3.31 0.03 -41.66
C LYS A 174 4.69 -0.29 -41.12
N LYS A 175 5.66 -0.62 -41.99
CA LYS A 175 7.05 -0.90 -41.61
C LYS A 175 7.71 0.29 -40.93
N LEU A 176 7.58 1.46 -41.54
CA LEU A 176 8.11 2.70 -40.98
C LEU A 176 7.40 3.06 -39.68
N ILE A 177 6.06 3.04 -39.69
CA ILE A 177 5.25 3.29 -38.47
C ILE A 177 5.72 2.37 -37.34
N GLY A 178 5.92 1.09 -37.65
CA GLY A 178 6.47 0.08 -36.75
C GLY A 178 7.77 0.48 -36.08
N ASN A 179 8.72 1.05 -36.82
CA ASN A 179 10.00 1.51 -36.27
C ASN A 179 9.85 2.63 -35.22
N TRP A 180 8.76 3.40 -35.30
CA TRP A 180 8.41 4.44 -34.33
C TRP A 180 7.48 3.94 -33.22
N THR A 181 6.79 2.80 -33.40
CA THR A 181 5.90 2.25 -32.37
C THR A 181 6.62 1.77 -31.11
N GLU A 182 7.90 1.38 -31.21
CA GLU A 182 8.62 0.81 -30.08
C GLU A 182 10.03 1.39 -29.96
N ILE A 183 10.07 2.68 -29.68
CA ILE A 183 11.31 3.33 -29.27
C ILE A 183 11.66 2.76 -27.89
N TYR A 184 12.85 2.25 -27.65
CA TYR A 184 13.27 1.78 -26.32
C TYR A 184 12.67 0.43 -25.83
N SER A 185 12.60 -0.60 -26.69
CA SER A 185 12.32 -1.99 -26.26
C SER A 185 13.50 -2.96 -26.33
N GLY A 186 14.61 -2.57 -26.97
CA GLY A 186 15.76 -3.44 -27.15
C GLY A 186 15.52 -4.66 -28.05
N GLN A 187 14.40 -4.74 -28.78
CA GLN A 187 14.07 -5.87 -29.66
C GLN A 187 13.99 -5.44 -31.12
N TRP A 188 15.04 -5.71 -31.89
CA TRP A 188 15.23 -5.15 -33.24
C TRP A 188 15.72 -6.17 -34.28
N GLU A 189 15.19 -7.39 -34.29
CA GLU A 189 15.52 -8.34 -35.36
C GLU A 189 14.34 -8.91 -36.14
N ASP A 190 13.10 -8.90 -35.62
CA ASP A 190 11.99 -9.58 -36.29
C ASP A 190 10.75 -8.69 -36.47
N TYR A 191 10.77 -7.84 -37.50
CA TYR A 191 9.55 -7.18 -37.95
C TYR A 191 8.74 -8.15 -38.81
N SER A 192 7.71 -8.75 -38.21
CA SER A 192 6.71 -9.58 -38.90
C SER A 192 5.35 -8.87 -39.01
N GLU A 193 4.54 -9.27 -39.98
CA GLU A 193 3.16 -8.76 -40.16
C GLU A 193 2.28 -8.98 -38.94
N THR A 194 2.43 -10.13 -38.30
CA THR A 194 1.74 -10.47 -37.06
C THR A 194 2.13 -9.51 -35.94
N LEU A 195 3.43 -9.22 -35.80
CA LEU A 195 3.93 -8.32 -34.77
C LEU A 195 3.45 -6.88 -34.99
N TYR A 196 3.42 -6.41 -36.24
CA TYR A 196 2.84 -5.10 -36.56
C TYR A 196 1.37 -5.03 -36.15
N THR A 197 0.56 -6.00 -36.58
CA THR A 197 -0.87 -6.04 -36.29
C THR A 197 -1.13 -6.00 -34.78
N MET A 198 -0.43 -6.84 -34.01
CA MET A 198 -0.52 -6.84 -32.54
C MET A 198 -0.11 -5.51 -31.90
N ARG A 199 0.82 -4.76 -32.51
CA ARG A 199 1.34 -3.50 -31.94
C ARG A 199 0.41 -2.30 -32.17
N ILE A 200 -0.32 -2.29 -33.28
CA ILE A 200 -1.24 -1.19 -33.61
C ILE A 200 -2.68 -1.46 -33.14
N GLU A 201 -3.04 -2.72 -32.91
CA GLU A 201 -4.36 -3.12 -32.44
C GLU A 201 -4.73 -2.37 -31.15
N ASN A 202 -5.85 -1.65 -31.17
CA ASN A 202 -6.36 -0.80 -30.08
C ASN A 202 -5.43 0.34 -29.59
N ASN A 203 -4.26 0.48 -30.20
CA ASN A 203 -3.21 1.43 -29.84
C ASN A 203 -3.12 2.60 -30.84
N LEU A 204 -3.56 2.38 -32.08
CA LEU A 204 -3.52 3.38 -33.13
C LEU A 204 -4.77 4.26 -33.10
N SER A 205 -4.61 5.51 -32.67
CA SER A 205 -5.55 6.58 -33.01
C SER A 205 -5.09 7.24 -34.30
N ASN A 206 -5.88 7.11 -35.35
CA ASN A 206 -5.63 7.76 -36.63
C ASN A 206 -6.73 8.77 -36.96
N ARG A 207 -6.38 10.05 -36.92
CA ARG A 207 -7.14 11.07 -37.65
C ARG A 207 -6.31 11.49 -38.85
N LEU A 208 -6.95 12.12 -39.84
CA LEU A 208 -6.27 12.54 -41.07
C LEU A 208 -5.00 13.38 -40.82
N SER A 209 -4.91 14.07 -39.68
CA SER A 209 -3.81 14.95 -39.30
C SER A 209 -2.94 14.46 -38.14
N GLU A 210 -3.23 13.30 -37.52
CA GLU A 210 -2.50 12.83 -36.33
C GLU A 210 -2.46 11.30 -36.24
N LEU A 211 -1.31 10.80 -35.77
CA LEU A 211 -1.12 9.41 -35.35
C LEU A 211 -0.54 9.41 -33.95
N HIS A 212 -0.98 8.50 -33.10
CA HIS A 212 -0.23 8.21 -31.87
C HIS A 212 -0.23 6.73 -31.54
N PHE A 213 0.83 6.32 -30.84
CA PHE A 213 1.06 4.98 -30.34
C PHE A 213 1.65 5.08 -28.95
N ILE A 214 1.13 4.30 -28.01
CA ILE A 214 1.61 4.23 -26.64
C ILE A 214 1.91 2.76 -26.36
N ARG A 215 3.12 2.48 -25.91
CA ARG A 215 3.58 1.16 -25.50
C ARG A 215 4.01 1.18 -24.05
N ARG A 216 4.35 -0.01 -23.54
CA ARG A 216 4.81 -0.21 -22.17
C ARG A 216 5.92 0.76 -21.75
N ASN A 217 6.94 0.99 -22.59
CA ASN A 217 8.13 1.79 -22.25
C ASN A 217 8.34 3.04 -23.13
N SER A 218 7.46 3.28 -24.09
CA SER A 218 7.57 4.44 -24.96
C SER A 218 6.27 4.83 -25.61
N GLY A 219 6.23 6.06 -26.11
CA GLY A 219 5.13 6.58 -26.91
C GLY A 219 5.66 7.38 -28.08
N PHE A 220 4.84 7.48 -29.12
CA PHE A 220 5.10 8.31 -30.29
C PHE A 220 3.82 9.04 -30.68
N VAL A 221 3.93 10.35 -30.92
CA VAL A 221 2.86 11.18 -31.48
C VAL A 221 3.40 11.86 -32.73
N TYR A 222 2.72 11.67 -33.85
CA TYR A 222 2.82 12.53 -35.01
C TYR A 222 1.61 13.45 -35.09
N MET A 223 1.83 14.72 -35.40
CA MET A 223 0.80 15.62 -35.88
C MET A 223 1.30 16.42 -37.07
N LYS A 224 0.43 16.78 -37.99
CA LYS A 224 0.77 17.77 -39.02
C LYS A 224 1.11 19.11 -38.36
N GLU A 225 2.12 19.82 -38.87
CA GLU A 225 2.69 21.05 -38.29
C GLU A 225 1.65 22.07 -37.80
N GLU A 226 0.69 22.47 -38.65
CA GLU A 226 -0.39 23.40 -38.27
C GLU A 226 -1.25 22.88 -37.11
N SER A 227 -1.52 21.56 -37.09
CA SER A 227 -2.27 20.93 -36.00
C SER A 227 -1.43 20.80 -34.72
N TYR A 228 -0.13 20.56 -34.86
CA TYR A 228 0.81 20.53 -33.76
C TYR A 228 0.84 21.88 -33.05
N GLU A 229 1.08 22.97 -33.78
CA GLU A 229 1.15 24.32 -33.21
C GLU A 229 -0.16 24.73 -32.51
N LYS A 230 -1.31 24.31 -33.05
CA LYS A 230 -2.62 24.69 -32.52
C LYS A 230 -3.09 23.86 -31.33
N TYR A 231 -2.80 22.56 -31.34
CA TYR A 231 -3.45 21.60 -30.44
C TYR A 231 -2.49 20.79 -29.58
N PHE A 232 -1.18 20.77 -29.87
CA PHE A 232 -0.26 19.92 -29.11
C PHE A 232 -0.21 20.31 -27.63
N GLU A 233 0.09 21.58 -27.32
CA GLU A 233 0.15 22.07 -25.95
C GLU A 233 -1.22 22.06 -25.24
N SER A 234 -2.25 22.52 -25.94
CA SER A 234 -3.58 22.74 -25.35
C SER A 234 -4.41 21.45 -25.20
N TYR A 235 -4.10 20.42 -25.99
CA TYR A 235 -4.88 19.19 -26.06
C TYR A 235 -4.03 17.92 -25.90
N MET A 236 -3.01 17.70 -26.74
CA MET A 236 -2.26 16.44 -26.73
C MET A 236 -1.48 16.22 -25.44
N ILE A 237 -0.87 17.27 -24.89
CA ILE A 237 -0.21 17.16 -23.58
C ILE A 237 -1.20 16.64 -22.54
N LYS A 238 -2.35 17.29 -22.41
CA LYS A 238 -3.34 16.96 -21.38
C LYS A 238 -4.00 15.58 -21.54
N TYR A 239 -4.32 15.16 -22.78
CA TYR A 239 -5.14 13.98 -23.03
C TYR A 239 -4.38 12.77 -23.58
N VAL A 240 -3.10 12.93 -23.95
CA VAL A 240 -2.27 11.83 -24.49
C VAL A 240 -0.98 11.66 -23.70
N LEU A 241 -0.21 12.74 -23.51
CA LEU A 241 1.08 12.65 -22.81
C LEU A 241 0.86 12.50 -21.29
N ASP A 242 0.22 13.45 -20.62
CA ASP A 242 0.02 13.50 -19.16
C ASP A 242 -0.62 12.25 -18.53
N PRO A 243 -1.59 11.58 -19.15
CA PRO A 243 -2.17 10.35 -18.57
C PRO A 243 -1.14 9.21 -18.48
N THR A 244 -0.17 9.18 -19.40
CA THR A 244 0.82 8.10 -19.51
C THR A 244 1.72 7.97 -18.27
N PRO A 245 2.46 9.01 -17.81
CA PRO A 245 3.29 8.91 -16.62
C PRO A 245 2.48 8.74 -15.34
N LYS A 246 1.23 9.25 -15.27
CA LYS A 246 0.32 9.00 -14.15
C LYS A 246 -0.04 7.52 -14.03
N MET A 247 -0.39 6.89 -15.15
CA MET A 247 -0.68 5.45 -15.18
C MET A 247 0.55 4.59 -14.88
N ARG A 248 1.74 5.02 -15.33
CA ARG A 248 2.99 4.37 -14.94
C ARG A 248 3.30 4.50 -13.45
N ALA A 249 3.07 5.68 -12.86
CA ALA A 249 3.21 5.86 -11.42
C ALA A 249 2.26 4.97 -10.62
N VAL A 250 1.00 4.80 -11.09
CA VAL A 250 0.05 3.83 -10.53
C VAL A 250 0.58 2.40 -10.61
N LEU A 251 1.03 1.98 -11.79
CA LEU A 251 1.59 0.64 -12.00
C LEU A 251 2.79 0.38 -11.08
N PHE A 252 3.72 1.33 -11.00
CA PHE A 252 4.88 1.26 -10.11
C PHE A 252 4.48 1.15 -8.64
N ALA A 253 3.48 1.91 -8.19
CA ALA A 253 2.98 1.82 -6.83
C ALA A 253 2.32 0.47 -6.53
N LEU A 254 1.51 -0.05 -7.44
CA LEU A 254 0.87 -1.35 -7.31
C LEU A 254 1.90 -2.50 -7.26
N ARG A 255 2.94 -2.45 -8.08
CA ARG A 255 4.06 -3.42 -8.03
C ARG A 255 4.83 -3.33 -6.73
N SER A 256 5.08 -2.11 -6.25
CA SER A 256 5.75 -1.86 -4.97
C SER A 256 4.95 -2.40 -3.77
N ILE A 257 3.62 -2.19 -3.77
CA ILE A 257 2.71 -2.82 -2.80
C ILE A 257 2.78 -4.34 -2.93
N ASN A 258 2.66 -4.88 -4.13
CA ASN A 258 2.69 -6.32 -4.39
C ASN A 258 3.96 -6.98 -3.84
N ALA A 259 5.14 -6.39 -4.08
CA ALA A 259 6.41 -6.87 -3.54
C ALA A 259 6.49 -6.76 -2.01
N SER A 260 5.98 -5.67 -1.44
CA SER A 260 5.93 -5.49 0.02
C SER A 260 5.04 -6.54 0.69
N LEU A 261 3.89 -6.86 0.08
CA LEU A 261 3.00 -7.92 0.58
C LEU A 261 3.67 -9.29 0.56
N ASP A 262 4.43 -9.63 -0.49
CA ASP A 262 5.16 -10.91 -0.54
C ASP A 262 6.15 -11.05 0.61
N LEU A 263 6.88 -9.99 0.93
CA LEU A 263 7.83 -9.97 2.03
C LEU A 263 7.13 -10.06 3.39
N LEU A 264 6.02 -9.37 3.57
CA LEU A 264 5.21 -9.48 4.79
C LEU A 264 4.70 -10.90 4.97
N PHE A 265 4.21 -11.54 3.90
CA PHE A 265 3.74 -12.91 3.94
C PHE A 265 4.86 -13.88 4.34
N LEU A 266 6.06 -13.74 3.76
CA LEU A 266 7.23 -14.55 4.16
C LEU A 266 7.62 -14.31 5.63
N LYS A 267 7.64 -13.05 6.09
CA LYS A 267 7.92 -12.70 7.49
C LYS A 267 6.91 -13.33 8.45
N MET A 268 5.62 -13.36 8.07
CA MET A 268 4.55 -13.99 8.85
C MET A 268 4.70 -15.52 8.98
N GLN A 269 5.33 -16.17 8.00
CA GLN A 269 5.60 -17.61 8.05
C GLN A 269 6.87 -17.97 8.84
N SER A 270 7.83 -17.05 8.96
CA SER A 270 9.07 -17.30 9.69
C SER A 270 8.87 -17.32 11.22
N GLU A 271 9.36 -18.38 11.88
CA GLU A 271 9.16 -18.63 13.31
C GLU A 271 9.94 -17.65 14.21
N VAL A 272 9.28 -16.56 14.62
CA VAL A 272 9.04 -16.10 16.00
C VAL A 272 8.07 -14.93 15.86
N PHE A 273 6.91 -14.97 16.51
CA PHE A 273 5.88 -13.91 16.55
C PHE A 273 6.39 -12.60 17.20
N LYS A 274 7.44 -11.99 16.69
CA LYS A 274 8.16 -10.95 17.43
C LYS A 274 7.43 -9.62 17.50
N ASP A 275 6.49 -9.33 16.58
CA ASP A 275 5.63 -8.16 16.71
C ASP A 275 4.43 -8.17 15.73
N LEU A 276 3.28 -8.71 16.16
CA LEU A 276 2.03 -8.63 15.38
C LEU A 276 1.61 -7.19 15.09
N LYS A 277 1.90 -6.26 16.00
CA LYS A 277 1.52 -4.84 15.89
C LYS A 277 2.31 -4.14 14.79
N SER A 278 3.60 -4.47 14.65
CA SER A 278 4.43 -3.97 13.53
C SER A 278 3.92 -4.46 12.18
N ILE A 279 3.58 -5.75 12.06
CA ILE A 279 3.01 -6.32 10.83
C ILE A 279 1.67 -5.66 10.50
N GLU A 280 0.79 -5.49 11.49
CA GLU A 280 -0.49 -4.81 11.33
C GLU A 280 -0.32 -3.37 10.84
N THR A 281 0.59 -2.61 11.45
CA THR A 281 0.89 -1.22 11.06
C THR A 281 1.36 -1.16 9.59
N LYS A 282 2.22 -2.10 9.18
CA LYS A 282 2.72 -2.18 7.80
C LYS A 282 1.61 -2.51 6.80
N ILE A 283 0.73 -3.45 7.13
CA ILE A 283 -0.43 -3.78 6.30
C ILE A 283 -1.39 -2.59 6.18
N GLN A 284 -1.67 -1.88 7.28
CA GLN A 284 -2.51 -0.68 7.30
C GLN A 284 -1.93 0.44 6.40
N ASN A 285 -0.63 0.65 6.48
CA ASN A 285 0.09 1.61 5.64
C ASN A 285 0.00 1.29 4.15
N LEU A 286 0.26 0.04 3.77
CA LEU A 286 0.11 -0.43 2.39
C LEU A 286 -1.33 -0.31 1.89
N ARG A 287 -2.30 -0.56 2.77
CA ARG A 287 -3.72 -0.44 2.47
C ARG A 287 -4.14 1.01 2.21
N LEU A 288 -3.64 1.94 3.01
CA LEU A 288 -3.89 3.37 2.80
C LEU A 288 -3.36 3.80 1.43
N LEU A 289 -2.12 3.44 1.09
CA LEU A 289 -1.58 3.70 -0.24
C LEU A 289 -2.44 3.06 -1.34
N ARG A 290 -2.79 1.78 -1.20
CA ARG A 290 -3.66 1.07 -2.16
C ARG A 290 -5.02 1.78 -2.34
N GLY A 291 -5.64 2.24 -1.25
CA GLY A 291 -6.91 2.97 -1.28
C GLY A 291 -6.80 4.30 -2.03
N LEU A 292 -5.72 5.05 -1.82
CA LEU A 292 -5.46 6.28 -2.58
C LEU A 292 -5.22 6.01 -4.07
N ILE A 293 -4.50 4.93 -4.41
CA ILE A 293 -4.32 4.51 -5.80
C ILE A 293 -5.67 4.13 -6.42
N GLN A 294 -6.49 3.35 -5.72
CA GLN A 294 -7.84 2.98 -6.17
C GLN A 294 -8.72 4.22 -6.38
N THR A 295 -8.71 5.17 -5.45
CA THR A 295 -9.46 6.43 -5.59
C THR A 295 -9.06 7.19 -6.86
N ASN A 296 -7.77 7.24 -7.18
CA ASN A 296 -7.30 7.88 -8.41
C ASN A 296 -7.68 7.08 -9.66
N LEU A 297 -7.66 5.75 -9.61
CA LEU A 297 -8.16 4.90 -10.69
C LEU A 297 -9.67 5.04 -10.89
N SER A 298 -10.47 5.15 -9.82
CA SER A 298 -11.91 5.39 -9.92
C SER A 298 -12.22 6.65 -10.71
N LYS A 299 -11.49 7.75 -10.49
CA LYS A 299 -11.63 8.97 -11.30
C LYS A 299 -11.37 8.73 -12.79
N VAL A 300 -10.45 7.81 -13.12
CA VAL A 300 -10.18 7.42 -14.51
C VAL A 300 -11.33 6.59 -15.06
N TYR A 301 -11.83 5.60 -14.33
CA TYR A 301 -12.97 4.80 -14.78
C TYR A 301 -14.25 5.64 -14.92
N ASP A 302 -14.49 6.58 -14.01
CA ASP A 302 -15.59 7.54 -14.11
C ASP A 302 -15.47 8.39 -15.39
N GLU A 303 -14.25 8.82 -15.73
CA GLU A 303 -13.98 9.51 -17.00
C GLU A 303 -14.25 8.60 -18.20
N LEU A 304 -13.98 7.29 -18.11
CA LEU A 304 -14.27 6.33 -19.18
C LEU A 304 -15.77 6.12 -19.41
N ASP A 305 -16.56 6.15 -18.34
CA ASP A 305 -17.99 5.87 -18.37
C ASP A 305 -18.82 7.14 -18.68
N SER A 306 -18.36 8.31 -18.24
CA SER A 306 -19.12 9.56 -18.32
C SER A 306 -18.68 10.52 -19.44
N ASN A 307 -17.46 10.36 -19.98
CA ASN A 307 -16.94 11.34 -20.93
C ASN A 307 -17.46 11.13 -22.36
N ARG A 308 -17.94 12.23 -22.96
CA ARG A 308 -18.36 12.30 -24.38
C ARG A 308 -17.17 12.30 -25.35
N ARG A 309 -15.93 12.54 -24.88
CA ARG A 309 -14.72 12.62 -25.72
C ARG A 309 -14.17 11.21 -25.98
N GLN A 310 -14.59 10.64 -27.09
CA GLN A 310 -14.20 9.30 -27.54
C GLN A 310 -12.67 9.11 -27.61
N HIS A 311 -11.92 10.12 -28.06
CA HIS A 311 -10.46 10.04 -28.19
C HIS A 311 -9.73 9.87 -26.86
N TYR A 312 -9.99 10.73 -25.88
CA TYR A 312 -9.36 10.63 -24.57
C TYR A 312 -9.74 9.32 -23.85
N THR A 313 -11.00 8.93 -23.97
CA THR A 313 -11.51 7.65 -23.47
C THR A 313 -10.76 6.46 -24.08
N SER A 314 -10.47 6.50 -25.40
CA SER A 314 -9.68 5.48 -26.08
C SER A 314 -8.25 5.39 -25.55
N VAL A 315 -7.60 6.54 -25.33
CA VAL A 315 -6.24 6.62 -24.77
C VAL A 315 -6.18 6.01 -23.38
N LEU A 316 -7.14 6.37 -22.50
CA LEU A 316 -7.20 5.84 -21.14
C LEU A 316 -7.46 4.33 -21.14
N LYS A 317 -8.38 3.82 -21.98
CA LYS A 317 -8.62 2.38 -22.13
C LYS A 317 -7.37 1.65 -22.58
N HIS A 318 -6.68 2.19 -23.58
CA HIS A 318 -5.44 1.62 -24.09
C HIS A 318 -4.35 1.58 -23.02
N LEU A 319 -4.15 2.67 -22.26
CA LEU A 319 -3.19 2.71 -21.16
C LEU A 319 -3.47 1.65 -20.07
N LEU A 320 -4.74 1.45 -19.70
CA LEU A 320 -5.13 0.43 -18.72
C LEU A 320 -4.79 -0.98 -19.20
N ILE A 321 -5.00 -1.26 -20.49
CA ILE A 321 -4.69 -2.54 -21.13
C ILE A 321 -3.18 -2.74 -21.26
N GLU A 322 -2.47 -1.78 -21.86
CA GLU A 322 -1.03 -1.85 -22.16
C GLU A 322 -0.19 -1.98 -20.88
N PHE A 323 -0.62 -1.37 -19.78
CA PHE A 323 0.05 -1.48 -18.48
C PHE A 323 -0.52 -2.56 -17.58
N GLU A 324 -1.50 -3.34 -18.07
CA GLU A 324 -2.15 -4.44 -17.36
C GLU A 324 -2.68 -4.05 -15.97
N ILE A 325 -3.19 -2.83 -15.83
CA ILE A 325 -3.54 -2.24 -14.52
C ILE A 325 -4.54 -3.12 -13.77
N ASP A 326 -5.61 -3.57 -14.44
CA ASP A 326 -6.65 -4.40 -13.83
C ASP A 326 -6.10 -5.72 -13.28
N ASN A 327 -5.19 -6.36 -14.01
CA ASN A 327 -4.55 -7.60 -13.60
C ASN A 327 -3.70 -7.42 -12.34
N VAL A 328 -2.94 -6.31 -12.27
CA VAL A 328 -2.10 -6.01 -11.10
C VAL A 328 -2.97 -5.64 -9.90
N VAL A 329 -4.02 -4.83 -10.08
CA VAL A 329 -4.99 -4.48 -9.03
C VAL A 329 -5.63 -5.74 -8.45
N LYS A 330 -6.11 -6.65 -9.31
CA LYS A 330 -6.69 -7.93 -8.90
C LYS A 330 -5.71 -8.74 -8.04
N ARG A 331 -4.48 -8.92 -8.52
CA ARG A 331 -3.42 -9.65 -7.80
C ARG A 331 -3.11 -9.04 -6.43
N VAL A 332 -3.00 -7.71 -6.35
CA VAL A 332 -2.76 -7.00 -5.09
C VAL A 332 -3.92 -7.23 -4.11
N ASN A 333 -5.17 -7.14 -4.58
CA ASN A 333 -6.35 -7.38 -3.75
C ASN A 333 -6.44 -8.82 -3.23
N GLU A 334 -6.10 -9.80 -4.06
CA GLU A 334 -5.99 -11.21 -3.67
C GLU A 334 -4.93 -11.40 -2.58
N LYS A 335 -3.74 -10.80 -2.73
CA LYS A 335 -2.67 -10.89 -1.71
C LYS A 335 -3.05 -10.23 -0.39
N PHE A 336 -3.71 -9.08 -0.42
CA PHE A 336 -4.27 -8.49 0.80
C PHE A 336 -5.23 -9.46 1.49
N THR A 337 -6.12 -10.10 0.73
CA THR A 337 -7.06 -11.09 1.27
C THR A 337 -6.32 -12.25 1.94
N THR A 338 -5.33 -12.84 1.27
CA THR A 338 -4.49 -13.92 1.82
C THR A 338 -3.76 -13.50 3.09
N ILE A 339 -3.19 -12.30 3.12
CA ILE A 339 -2.49 -11.77 4.30
C ILE A 339 -3.47 -11.55 5.47
N TYR A 340 -4.67 -11.05 5.22
CA TYR A 340 -5.67 -10.91 6.27
C TYR A 340 -6.07 -12.28 6.85
N ASP A 341 -6.26 -13.28 6.00
CA ASP A 341 -6.63 -14.61 6.47
C ASP A 341 -5.48 -15.24 7.27
N ALA A 342 -4.23 -15.00 6.86
CA ALA A 342 -3.05 -15.39 7.64
C ALA A 342 -2.98 -14.64 8.99
N MET A 343 -3.22 -13.32 9.01
CA MET A 343 -3.27 -12.53 10.25
C MET A 343 -4.34 -13.05 11.22
N GLN A 344 -5.54 -13.36 10.71
CA GLN A 344 -6.62 -13.98 11.50
C GLN A 344 -6.14 -15.25 12.20
N ASN A 345 -5.47 -16.14 11.46
CA ASN A 345 -4.94 -17.39 12.02
C ASN A 345 -3.85 -17.14 13.07
N LEU A 346 -2.97 -16.15 12.85
CA LEU A 346 -1.94 -15.79 13.82
C LEU A 346 -2.54 -15.22 15.12
N TYR A 347 -3.58 -14.38 15.04
CA TYR A 347 -4.29 -13.88 16.22
C TYR A 347 -4.91 -15.02 17.04
N HIS A 348 -5.57 -15.97 16.37
CA HIS A 348 -6.14 -17.15 17.04
C HIS A 348 -5.07 -17.97 17.75
N LYS A 349 -3.97 -18.29 17.07
CA LYS A 349 -2.85 -19.03 17.65
C LYS A 349 -2.23 -18.29 18.85
N LYS A 350 -2.03 -16.98 18.72
CA LYS A 350 -1.48 -16.13 19.78
C LYS A 350 -2.37 -16.11 21.03
N SER A 351 -3.68 -15.95 20.83
CA SER A 351 -4.67 -15.98 21.92
C SER A 351 -4.65 -17.32 22.66
N GLN A 352 -4.60 -18.44 21.93
CA GLN A 352 -4.50 -19.78 22.52
C GLN A 352 -3.21 -19.99 23.32
N GLU A 353 -2.06 -19.56 22.78
CA GLU A 353 -0.77 -19.65 23.50
C GLU A 353 -0.78 -18.82 24.79
N ASP A 354 -1.36 -17.63 24.76
CA ASP A 354 -1.42 -16.75 25.92
C ASP A 354 -2.36 -17.33 27.00
N GLN A 355 -3.52 -17.87 26.62
CA GLN A 355 -4.41 -18.60 27.52
C GLN A 355 -3.72 -19.82 28.15
N GLN A 356 -2.96 -20.60 27.37
CA GLN A 356 -2.20 -21.74 27.90
C GLN A 356 -1.09 -21.31 28.86
N LYS A 357 -0.38 -20.21 28.57
CA LYS A 357 0.65 -19.65 29.46
C LYS A 357 0.04 -19.14 30.77
N THR A 358 -1.07 -18.42 30.71
CA THR A 358 -1.80 -18.00 31.92
C THR A 358 -2.26 -19.24 32.70
N GLY A 359 -2.86 -20.23 32.05
CA GLY A 359 -3.29 -21.47 32.68
C GLY A 359 -2.15 -22.23 33.37
N ARG A 360 -0.98 -22.37 32.73
CA ARG A 360 0.21 -22.99 33.33
C ARG A 360 0.71 -22.20 34.54
N ARG A 361 0.77 -20.86 34.47
CA ARG A 361 1.17 -20.01 35.60
C ARG A 361 0.19 -20.14 36.78
N LEU A 362 -1.11 -20.17 36.50
CA LEU A 362 -2.15 -20.39 37.51
C LEU A 362 -2.07 -21.78 38.12
N ASN A 363 -1.84 -22.83 37.32
CA ASN A 363 -1.69 -24.20 37.83
C ASN A 363 -0.46 -24.36 38.72
N ILE A 364 0.70 -23.79 38.33
CA ILE A 364 1.91 -23.77 39.17
C ILE A 364 1.63 -23.02 40.48
N LEU A 365 0.94 -21.88 40.40
CA LEU A 365 0.59 -21.07 41.56
C LEU A 365 -0.39 -21.79 42.51
N ASN A 366 -1.40 -22.48 41.97
CA ASN A 366 -2.32 -23.31 42.75
C ASN A 366 -1.62 -24.53 43.38
N LEU A 367 -0.64 -25.12 42.70
CA LEU A 367 0.16 -26.21 43.25
C LEU A 367 1.05 -25.74 44.41
N LEU A 368 1.68 -24.56 44.28
CA LEU A 368 2.56 -23.98 45.30
C LEU A 368 1.81 -23.41 46.52
N VAL A 369 0.58 -22.93 46.32
CA VAL A 369 -0.23 -22.22 47.34
C VAL A 369 -1.47 -23.05 47.73
N GLY A 370 -1.54 -24.31 47.33
CA GLY A 370 -2.60 -25.22 47.74
C GLY A 370 -2.68 -25.29 49.27
N SER A 371 -3.90 -25.23 49.81
CA SER A 371 -4.15 -25.25 51.26
C SER A 371 -3.38 -26.37 51.95
N ASP A 372 -3.31 -27.55 51.33
CA ASP A 372 -2.70 -28.74 51.91
C ASP A 372 -1.17 -28.64 51.97
N VAL A 373 -0.54 -27.99 51.00
CA VAL A 373 0.91 -27.76 50.97
C VAL A 373 1.29 -26.70 52.00
N LEU A 374 0.53 -25.62 52.10
CA LEU A 374 0.77 -24.57 53.08
C LEU A 374 0.51 -25.04 54.51
N VAL A 375 -0.57 -25.81 54.74
CA VAL A 375 -0.89 -26.41 56.02
C VAL A 375 0.15 -27.46 56.40
N GLY A 376 0.62 -28.27 55.44
CA GLY A 376 1.72 -29.22 55.65
C GLY A 376 3.02 -28.54 56.06
N LEU A 377 3.43 -27.48 55.35
CA LEU A 377 4.64 -26.71 55.68
C LEU A 377 4.50 -25.97 57.03
N ALA A 378 3.33 -25.40 57.32
CA ALA A 378 3.04 -24.78 58.61
C ALA A 378 3.07 -25.80 59.75
N GLY A 379 2.53 -27.00 59.54
CA GLY A 379 2.58 -28.11 60.49
C GLY A 379 4.01 -28.55 60.79
N VAL A 380 4.84 -28.73 59.74
CA VAL A 380 6.27 -29.06 59.90
C VAL A 380 7.01 -27.95 60.63
N LEU A 381 6.71 -26.69 60.33
CA LEU A 381 7.32 -25.53 61.00
C LEU A 381 6.93 -25.48 62.49
N ILE A 382 5.64 -25.61 62.81
CA ILE A 382 5.15 -25.67 64.19
C ILE A 382 5.79 -26.84 64.93
N GLN A 383 5.91 -28.00 64.30
CA GLN A 383 6.54 -29.17 64.90
C GLN A 383 8.05 -28.98 65.11
N SER A 384 8.75 -28.31 64.17
CA SER A 384 10.17 -27.95 64.32
C SER A 384 10.42 -26.92 65.44
N LEU A 385 9.44 -26.05 65.72
CA LEU A 385 9.52 -25.01 66.75
C LEU A 385 9.06 -25.49 68.13
N ASN A 386 8.16 -26.47 68.20
CA ASN A 386 7.60 -27.01 69.45
C ASN A 386 8.36 -28.22 70.03
N LEU A 387 9.42 -28.70 69.37
CA LEU A 387 10.26 -29.77 69.93
C LEU A 387 11.15 -29.22 71.06
N GLN A 388 10.71 -29.38 72.32
CA GLN A 388 11.57 -29.24 73.50
C GLN A 388 11.84 -30.61 74.13
N GLU A 389 13.09 -31.06 73.96
CA GLU A 389 14.02 -31.64 74.96
C GLU A 389 15.10 -32.43 74.21
N GLY A 390 16.23 -31.79 73.93
CA GLY A 390 17.36 -32.39 73.22
C GLY A 390 18.63 -31.54 73.31
N THR A 391 19.78 -32.16 73.07
CA THR A 391 21.13 -31.55 73.15
C THR A 391 21.27 -30.28 72.30
N LEU A 392 22.23 -29.41 72.64
CA LEU A 392 22.50 -28.11 71.99
C LEU A 392 22.57 -28.20 70.44
N PHE A 393 23.03 -29.35 69.91
CA PHE A 393 23.06 -29.67 68.49
C PHE A 393 21.66 -29.78 67.85
N ALA A 394 20.69 -30.39 68.53
CA ALA A 394 19.33 -30.53 68.01
C ALA A 394 18.61 -29.17 67.91
N SER A 395 18.83 -28.29 68.88
CA SER A 395 18.28 -26.92 68.82
C SER A 395 18.88 -26.09 67.69
N LEU A 396 20.18 -26.23 67.41
CA LEU A 396 20.83 -25.57 66.27
C LEU A 396 20.30 -26.10 64.94
N LEU A 397 20.14 -27.42 64.82
CA LEU A 397 19.60 -28.05 63.62
C LEU A 397 18.15 -27.62 63.34
N ASN A 398 17.29 -27.60 64.37
CA ASN A 398 15.91 -27.14 64.26
C ASN A 398 15.82 -25.65 63.89
N GLY A 399 16.71 -24.82 64.44
CA GLY A 399 16.82 -23.41 64.05
C GLY A 399 17.18 -23.23 62.58
N ILE A 400 18.15 -24.00 62.07
CA ILE A 400 18.53 -23.99 60.65
C ILE A 400 17.36 -24.44 59.76
N VAL A 401 16.69 -25.54 60.12
CA VAL A 401 15.53 -26.06 59.37
C VAL A 401 14.39 -25.03 59.37
N GLY A 402 14.10 -24.40 60.50
CA GLY A 402 13.11 -23.32 60.60
C GLY A 402 13.43 -22.14 59.70
N ILE A 403 14.69 -21.68 59.67
CA ILE A 403 15.15 -20.58 58.80
C ILE A 403 14.99 -20.95 57.31
N ILE A 404 15.33 -22.19 56.94
CA ILE A 404 15.18 -22.69 55.57
C ILE A 404 13.69 -22.68 55.17
N ILE A 405 12.80 -23.20 56.03
CA ILE A 405 11.37 -23.25 55.76
C ILE A 405 10.78 -21.82 55.65
N ILE A 406 11.13 -20.91 56.56
CA ILE A 406 10.70 -19.50 56.51
C ILE A 406 11.19 -18.81 55.24
N SER A 407 12.42 -19.09 54.81
CA SER A 407 12.99 -18.54 53.58
C SER A 407 12.25 -19.04 52.34
N ILE A 408 11.94 -20.34 52.28
CA ILE A 408 11.15 -20.94 51.20
C ILE A 408 9.75 -20.33 51.17
N LEU A 409 9.05 -20.26 52.31
CA LEU A 409 7.71 -19.65 52.41
C LEU A 409 7.72 -18.18 51.97
N SER A 410 8.69 -17.40 52.43
CA SER A 410 8.82 -15.99 52.08
C SER A 410 9.09 -15.80 50.58
N LEU A 411 9.95 -16.65 49.98
CA LEU A 411 10.23 -16.63 48.55
C LEU A 411 8.99 -17.00 47.73
N THR A 412 8.22 -18.02 48.16
CA THR A 412 6.97 -18.43 47.51
C THR A 412 5.91 -17.33 47.58
N ILE A 413 5.76 -16.66 48.72
CA ILE A 413 4.85 -15.52 48.89
C ILE A 413 5.30 -14.33 48.02
N ALA A 414 6.59 -14.00 48.02
CA ALA A 414 7.14 -12.92 47.19
C ALA A 414 6.94 -13.22 45.69
N TYR A 415 7.18 -14.45 45.26
CA TYR A 415 6.92 -14.90 43.89
C TYR A 415 5.43 -14.85 43.55
N TYR A 416 4.55 -15.26 44.48
CA TYR A 416 3.10 -15.14 44.33
C TYR A 416 2.67 -13.69 44.11
N VAL A 417 3.14 -12.76 44.96
CA VAL A 417 2.84 -11.33 44.86
C VAL A 417 3.39 -10.77 43.55
N TYR A 418 4.62 -11.13 43.18
CA TYR A 418 5.24 -10.73 41.92
C TYR A 418 4.42 -11.18 40.69
N VAL A 419 4.02 -12.46 40.64
CA VAL A 419 3.19 -12.99 39.55
C VAL A 419 1.82 -12.31 39.52
N ARG A 420 1.19 -12.08 40.68
CA ARG A 420 -0.10 -11.34 40.77
C ARG A 420 0.02 -9.90 40.29
N ILE A 421 1.11 -9.21 40.63
CA ILE A 421 1.37 -7.84 40.18
C ILE A 421 1.61 -7.83 38.67
N GLN A 422 2.43 -8.75 38.13
CA GLN A 422 2.71 -8.84 36.70
C GLN A 422 1.45 -9.18 35.88
N LEU A 423 0.58 -10.07 36.37
CA LEU A 423 -0.72 -10.35 35.76
C LEU A 423 -1.61 -9.09 35.70
N LYS A 424 -1.46 -8.18 36.67
CA LYS A 424 -2.20 -6.91 36.73
C LYS A 424 -1.56 -5.78 35.89
N LYS A 425 -0.33 -5.95 35.40
CA LYS A 425 0.48 -4.92 34.74
C LYS A 425 0.60 -5.08 33.21
N SER A 426 -0.33 -5.79 32.57
CA SER A 426 -0.46 -5.73 31.12
C SER A 426 -1.12 -4.41 30.73
N ASP A 427 -0.62 -3.73 29.70
CA ASP A 427 -1.23 -2.50 29.18
C ASP A 427 -2.66 -2.83 28.71
N VAL A 428 -3.64 -2.38 29.50
CA VAL A 428 -5.05 -2.54 29.18
C VAL A 428 -5.40 -1.50 28.13
N SER A 429 -5.74 -1.95 26.92
CA SER A 429 -6.35 -1.06 25.95
C SER A 429 -7.83 -0.87 26.27
N LEU A 430 -8.32 0.37 26.19
CA LEU A 430 -9.71 0.70 26.48
C LEU A 430 -10.47 0.96 25.19
N THR A 431 -11.63 0.32 25.05
CA THR A 431 -12.56 0.52 23.93
C THR A 431 -13.96 0.85 24.43
N VAL A 432 -14.84 1.23 23.51
CA VAL A 432 -16.26 1.49 23.77
C VAL A 432 -17.11 0.91 22.66
N ASP A 433 -18.30 0.38 23.00
CA ASP A 433 -19.24 -0.23 22.06
C ASP A 433 -20.63 0.39 22.20
N ALA A 434 -21.28 0.68 21.07
CA ALA A 434 -22.60 1.30 21.01
C ALA A 434 -23.69 0.28 20.68
N ILE A 435 -24.75 0.26 21.48
CA ILE A 435 -25.99 -0.41 21.16
C ILE A 435 -26.98 0.64 20.69
N ILE A 436 -27.35 0.58 19.41
CA ILE A 436 -28.25 1.52 18.76
C ILE A 436 -29.41 0.72 18.18
N GLU A 437 -30.62 1.04 18.62
CA GLU A 437 -31.86 0.39 18.18
C GLU A 437 -32.73 1.36 17.37
N ASP A 438 -33.38 0.88 16.32
CA ASP A 438 -34.44 1.62 15.65
C ASP A 438 -35.82 1.44 16.34
N GLN A 439 -36.84 2.16 15.87
CA GLN A 439 -38.19 2.06 16.42
C GLN A 439 -38.87 0.70 16.19
N LYS A 440 -38.32 -0.13 15.29
CA LYS A 440 -38.79 -1.47 14.95
C LYS A 440 -38.03 -2.56 15.74
N GLY A 441 -37.06 -2.17 16.57
CA GLY A 441 -36.22 -3.08 17.35
C GLY A 441 -35.04 -3.67 16.58
N ASN A 442 -34.71 -3.16 15.39
CA ASN A 442 -33.50 -3.55 14.65
C ASN A 442 -32.27 -2.91 15.28
N VAL A 443 -31.14 -3.60 15.25
CA VAL A 443 -29.88 -3.14 15.84
C VAL A 443 -28.89 -2.74 14.77
N VAL A 444 -28.23 -1.60 14.93
CA VAL A 444 -27.13 -1.19 14.04
C VAL A 444 -25.91 -2.04 14.34
N LEU A 445 -25.44 -2.78 13.34
CA LEU A 445 -24.18 -3.53 13.38
C LEU A 445 -23.27 -3.10 12.23
N ILE A 446 -21.97 -3.23 12.44
CA ILE A 446 -20.96 -3.02 11.40
C ILE A 446 -20.34 -4.35 10.97
N LYS A 447 -20.00 -4.51 9.70
CA LYS A 447 -19.29 -5.70 9.21
C LYS A 447 -17.79 -5.45 9.23
N ARG A 448 -17.06 -6.22 10.05
CA ARG A 448 -15.61 -6.03 10.22
C ARG A 448 -14.86 -6.35 8.94
N LYS A 449 -14.10 -5.38 8.43
CA LYS A 449 -13.31 -5.52 7.21
C LYS A 449 -11.95 -6.19 7.42
N TYR A 450 -11.44 -6.15 8.66
CA TYR A 450 -10.09 -6.59 9.01
C TYR A 450 -10.07 -7.58 10.17
N PRO A 451 -9.11 -8.51 10.19
CA PRO A 451 -8.82 -9.36 11.34
C PRO A 451 -8.53 -8.54 12.62
N PRO A 452 -8.81 -9.10 13.80
CA PRO A 452 -9.52 -10.36 14.03
C PRO A 452 -11.01 -10.27 13.64
N PHE A 453 -11.66 -11.41 13.45
CA PHE A 453 -13.07 -11.54 13.08
C PHE A 453 -13.46 -10.82 11.77
N ARG A 454 -12.61 -10.94 10.74
CA ARG A 454 -12.95 -10.43 9.40
C ARG A 454 -14.28 -11.04 8.93
N ASN A 455 -15.13 -10.22 8.33
CA ASN A 455 -16.49 -10.50 7.85
C ASN A 455 -17.55 -10.77 8.92
N TYR A 456 -17.21 -10.73 10.21
CA TYR A 456 -18.18 -10.88 11.30
C TYR A 456 -18.85 -9.53 11.57
N PHE A 457 -20.08 -9.57 12.07
CA PHE A 457 -20.77 -8.38 12.55
C PHE A 457 -20.25 -7.95 13.92
N ALA A 458 -20.17 -6.64 14.17
CA ALA A 458 -19.76 -6.06 15.44
C ALA A 458 -20.67 -4.89 15.80
N LEU A 459 -20.65 -4.50 17.07
CA LEU A 459 -21.28 -3.27 17.53
C LEU A 459 -20.38 -2.12 17.04
N PRO A 460 -20.94 -0.98 16.62
CA PRO A 460 -20.14 0.19 16.31
C PRO A 460 -19.33 0.61 17.54
N GLY A 461 -18.04 0.83 17.38
CA GLY A 461 -17.15 1.00 18.53
C GLY A 461 -15.67 0.87 18.22
N GLY A 462 -14.85 1.48 19.08
CA GLY A 462 -13.42 1.55 18.86
C GLY A 462 -12.63 1.97 20.09
N PHE A 463 -11.35 2.30 19.88
CA PHE A 463 -10.42 2.61 20.96
C PHE A 463 -10.60 4.04 21.48
N ILE A 464 -10.42 4.20 22.79
CA ILE A 464 -10.39 5.51 23.44
C ILE A 464 -9.01 6.14 23.20
N LYS A 465 -8.97 7.35 22.63
CA LYS A 465 -7.71 8.11 22.45
C LYS A 465 -7.21 8.66 23.77
N GLU A 466 -5.92 8.96 23.86
CA GLU A 466 -5.32 9.52 25.09
C GLU A 466 -5.99 10.86 25.45
N GLY A 467 -6.47 10.97 26.69
CA GLY A 467 -7.20 12.14 27.18
C GLY A 467 -8.68 12.24 26.76
N GLU A 468 -9.18 11.31 25.92
CA GLU A 468 -10.57 11.29 25.44
C GLU A 468 -11.51 10.63 26.48
N LYS A 469 -12.70 11.22 26.72
CA LYS A 469 -13.69 10.55 27.59
C LYS A 469 -14.33 9.37 26.85
N PRO A 470 -14.70 8.27 27.53
CA PRO A 470 -15.34 7.11 26.89
C PRO A 470 -16.56 7.47 26.04
N THR A 471 -17.40 8.39 26.51
CA THR A 471 -18.60 8.81 25.76
C THR A 471 -18.27 9.68 24.55
N GLU A 472 -17.19 10.46 24.59
CA GLU A 472 -16.72 11.26 23.45
C GLU A 472 -16.14 10.32 22.38
N ALA A 473 -15.31 9.35 22.79
CA ALA A 473 -14.81 8.29 21.92
C ALA A 473 -15.96 7.53 21.25
N LEU A 474 -16.99 7.15 22.00
CA LEU A 474 -18.13 6.41 21.48
C LEU A 474 -18.86 7.18 20.38
N ILE A 475 -19.13 8.47 20.59
CA ILE A 475 -19.81 9.31 19.59
C ILE A 475 -18.95 9.45 18.33
N ARG A 476 -17.64 9.63 18.50
CA ARG A 476 -16.69 9.72 17.38
C ARG A 476 -16.65 8.43 16.55
N GLU A 477 -16.46 7.28 17.19
CA GLU A 477 -16.37 5.97 16.51
C GLU A 477 -17.67 5.65 15.78
N VAL A 478 -18.84 5.86 16.42
CA VAL A 478 -20.14 5.67 15.77
C VAL A 478 -20.28 6.55 14.53
N LYS A 479 -19.86 7.82 14.61
CA LYS A 479 -19.92 8.73 13.46
C LYS A 479 -18.98 8.29 12.35
N GLU A 480 -17.76 7.87 12.67
CA GLU A 480 -16.75 7.41 11.70
C GLU A 480 -17.22 6.12 10.98
N GLU A 481 -17.83 5.17 11.69
CA GLU A 481 -18.17 3.85 11.13
C GLU A 481 -19.57 3.79 10.49
N THR A 482 -20.51 4.62 10.94
CA THR A 482 -21.93 4.53 10.53
C THR A 482 -22.50 5.82 9.95
N ASN A 483 -21.76 6.93 10.07
CA ASN A 483 -22.20 8.30 9.78
C ASN A 483 -23.40 8.79 10.64
N LEU A 484 -23.79 8.03 11.67
CA LEU A 484 -24.88 8.38 12.57
C LEU A 484 -24.43 9.33 13.67
N ASP A 485 -25.26 10.32 13.98
CA ASP A 485 -25.13 11.14 15.18
C ASP A 485 -25.92 10.48 16.32
N VAL A 486 -25.28 10.29 17.48
CA VAL A 486 -25.88 9.58 18.61
C VAL A 486 -25.73 10.33 19.93
N LYS A 487 -26.65 10.05 20.85
CA LYS A 487 -26.60 10.46 22.25
C LYS A 487 -26.54 9.23 23.15
N VAL A 488 -25.55 9.20 24.03
CA VAL A 488 -25.44 8.18 25.09
C VAL A 488 -26.61 8.32 26.07
N GLU A 489 -27.33 7.23 26.30
CA GLU A 489 -28.46 7.19 27.24
C GLU A 489 -28.07 6.55 28.57
N SER A 490 -27.41 5.38 28.51
CA SER A 490 -27.04 4.63 29.71
C SER A 490 -25.86 3.71 29.45
N LYS A 491 -25.05 3.46 30.47
CA LYS A 491 -24.01 2.42 30.44
C LYS A 491 -24.65 1.04 30.65
N ILE A 492 -24.30 0.08 29.79
CA ILE A 492 -24.72 -1.32 29.91
C ILE A 492 -23.80 -2.07 30.86
N GLY A 493 -22.49 -1.99 30.63
CA GLY A 493 -21.51 -2.77 31.39
C GLY A 493 -20.06 -2.47 31.03
N VAL A 494 -19.14 -3.07 31.78
CA VAL A 494 -17.70 -3.13 31.46
C VAL A 494 -17.36 -4.59 31.22
N TYR A 495 -16.75 -4.88 30.08
CA TYR A 495 -16.40 -6.23 29.66
C TYR A 495 -14.88 -6.33 29.59
N ASN A 496 -14.32 -7.13 30.47
CA ASN A 496 -12.88 -7.27 30.72
C ASN A 496 -12.46 -8.73 30.89
N LYS A 497 -13.24 -9.66 30.29
CA LYS A 497 -12.93 -11.09 30.33
C LYS A 497 -11.61 -11.36 29.62
N GLU A 498 -10.73 -12.14 30.24
CA GLU A 498 -9.46 -12.55 29.62
C GLU A 498 -9.72 -13.26 28.29
N GLY A 499 -8.99 -12.84 27.25
CA GLY A 499 -9.14 -13.39 25.90
C GLY A 499 -10.40 -12.93 25.14
N ARG A 500 -11.16 -11.93 25.63
CA ARG A 500 -12.28 -11.36 24.86
C ARG A 500 -11.86 -10.80 23.51
N ASP A 501 -10.63 -10.29 23.43
CA ASP A 501 -10.01 -9.80 22.20
C ASP A 501 -8.70 -10.57 21.95
N PRO A 502 -8.53 -11.23 20.79
CA PRO A 502 -7.31 -11.98 20.49
C PRO A 502 -6.09 -11.08 20.23
N ARG A 503 -6.28 -9.75 20.13
CA ARG A 503 -5.18 -8.78 20.02
C ARG A 503 -4.45 -8.54 21.34
N GLY A 504 -5.07 -8.87 22.48
CA GLY A 504 -4.47 -8.70 23.81
C GLY A 504 -5.47 -8.34 24.89
N ASN A 505 -5.00 -7.68 25.95
CA ASN A 505 -5.83 -7.28 27.08
C ASN A 505 -6.64 -6.01 26.74
N VAL A 506 -7.83 -6.18 26.17
CA VAL A 506 -8.72 -5.08 25.74
C VAL A 506 -9.98 -5.09 26.60
N HIS A 507 -10.26 -3.99 27.31
CA HIS A 507 -11.50 -3.81 28.07
C HIS A 507 -12.43 -2.87 27.31
N THR A 508 -13.69 -3.28 27.13
CA THR A 508 -14.70 -2.41 26.52
C THR A 508 -15.74 -1.92 27.53
N THR A 509 -16.21 -0.69 27.36
CA THR A 509 -17.42 -0.21 28.05
C THR A 509 -18.54 -0.07 27.03
N ALA A 510 -19.62 -0.84 27.20
CA ALA A 510 -20.76 -0.78 26.30
C ALA A 510 -21.81 0.22 26.79
N TYR A 511 -22.41 0.95 25.85
CA TYR A 511 -23.43 1.97 26.11
C TYR A 511 -24.64 1.78 25.21
N LYS A 512 -25.83 2.04 25.77
CA LYS A 512 -27.04 2.25 24.99
C LYS A 512 -27.06 3.69 24.47
N CYS A 513 -27.32 3.83 23.18
CA CYS A 513 -27.40 5.11 22.50
C CYS A 513 -28.71 5.26 21.75
N ARG A 514 -29.19 6.49 21.67
CA ARG A 514 -30.24 6.87 20.71
C ARG A 514 -29.66 7.72 19.60
N ILE A 515 -30.23 7.62 18.42
CA ILE A 515 -29.87 8.50 17.30
C ILE A 515 -30.42 9.90 17.53
N ILE A 516 -29.60 10.90 17.18
CA ILE A 516 -29.99 12.29 17.04
C ILE A 516 -30.21 12.51 15.53
N GLY A 517 -31.45 12.38 15.06
CA GLY A 517 -31.78 12.45 13.63
C GLY A 517 -32.48 11.19 13.13
N GLY A 518 -32.34 10.89 11.84
CA GLY A 518 -32.92 9.72 11.18
C GLY A 518 -31.85 8.71 10.72
N PHE A 519 -32.27 7.47 10.49
CA PHE A 519 -31.42 6.44 9.87
C PHE A 519 -31.17 6.69 8.37
N SER A 520 -31.75 7.75 7.79
CA SER A 520 -31.55 8.14 6.38
C SER A 520 -30.10 8.50 6.06
N ASP A 521 -29.35 8.94 7.07
CA ASP A 521 -27.96 9.38 6.93
C ASP A 521 -26.96 8.23 7.17
N MET A 522 -27.46 7.02 7.44
CA MET A 522 -26.65 5.83 7.69
C MET A 522 -25.92 5.42 6.41
N MET A 523 -24.63 5.74 6.36
CA MET A 523 -23.70 5.35 5.33
C MET A 523 -22.41 4.95 6.03
N GLY A 524 -21.94 3.73 5.79
CA GLY A 524 -20.62 3.33 6.26
C GLY A 524 -19.53 4.16 5.56
N GLY A 525 -18.41 4.41 6.24
CA GLY A 525 -17.25 5.00 5.62
C GLY A 525 -16.66 4.12 4.52
N ASP A 526 -16.43 4.72 3.35
CA ASP A 526 -15.69 4.25 2.16
C ASP A 526 -16.09 2.87 1.54
N ASP A 527 -16.84 2.98 0.43
CA ASP A 527 -17.19 1.99 -0.60
C ASP A 527 -18.13 0.82 -0.23
N SER A 528 -19.33 1.19 0.23
CA SER A 528 -20.60 0.42 0.23
C SER A 528 -20.87 -0.53 1.41
N LYS A 529 -21.91 -0.15 2.19
CA LYS A 529 -22.61 -0.87 3.28
C LYS A 529 -21.72 -1.57 4.32
N GLU A 530 -20.96 -0.80 5.10
CA GLU A 530 -20.29 -1.34 6.29
C GLU A 530 -21.22 -1.42 7.51
N ALA A 531 -22.22 -0.54 7.61
CA ALA A 531 -23.25 -0.57 8.66
C ALA A 531 -24.58 -1.13 8.12
N GLU A 532 -25.22 -2.00 8.88
CA GLU A 532 -26.51 -2.62 8.55
C GLU A 532 -27.46 -2.59 9.76
N LEU A 533 -28.75 -2.38 9.49
CA LEU A 533 -29.81 -2.59 10.48
C LEU A 533 -30.21 -4.05 10.47
N ILE A 534 -29.79 -4.79 11.50
CA ILE A 534 -30.06 -6.21 11.62
C ILE A 534 -31.28 -6.43 12.52
N PRO A 535 -32.32 -7.15 12.04
CA PRO A 535 -33.45 -7.54 12.85
C PRO A 535 -33.05 -8.35 14.10
N ILE A 536 -33.72 -8.07 15.23
CA ILE A 536 -33.38 -8.65 16.54
C ILE A 536 -33.45 -10.19 16.56
N ASP A 537 -34.32 -10.77 15.74
CA ASP A 537 -34.48 -12.21 15.55
C ASP A 537 -33.29 -12.86 14.84
N GLN A 538 -32.64 -12.13 13.93
CA GLN A 538 -31.44 -12.59 13.21
C GLN A 538 -30.17 -12.53 14.06
N LEU A 539 -30.15 -11.73 15.15
CA LEU A 539 -28.99 -11.62 16.04
C LEU A 539 -28.56 -12.96 16.66
N LYS A 540 -29.44 -13.96 16.69
CA LYS A 540 -29.13 -15.30 17.22
C LYS A 540 -28.24 -16.13 16.29
N THR A 541 -28.40 -15.94 14.98
CA THR A 541 -27.82 -16.78 13.93
C THR A 541 -26.63 -16.15 13.24
N ILE A 542 -26.46 -14.83 13.33
CA ILE A 542 -25.30 -14.14 12.75
C ILE A 542 -24.02 -14.40 13.57
N GLU A 543 -22.89 -14.39 12.89
CA GLU A 543 -21.58 -14.42 13.52
C GLU A 543 -21.22 -13.02 14.03
N LEU A 544 -21.15 -12.89 15.36
CA LEU A 544 -20.75 -11.66 16.05
C LEU A 544 -19.29 -11.73 16.48
N ALA A 545 -18.56 -10.64 16.30
CA ALA A 545 -17.17 -10.52 16.71
C ALA A 545 -17.04 -10.45 18.25
N PHE A 546 -15.89 -10.91 18.75
CA PHE A 546 -15.52 -10.83 20.17
C PHE A 546 -16.60 -11.43 21.10
N ASP A 547 -16.93 -10.72 22.18
CA ASP A 547 -17.98 -11.01 23.14
C ASP A 547 -19.27 -10.20 22.90
N HIS A 548 -19.47 -9.64 21.70
CA HIS A 548 -20.60 -8.75 21.43
C HIS A 548 -21.97 -9.42 21.60
N LYS A 549 -22.02 -10.75 21.43
CA LYS A 549 -23.22 -11.55 21.74
C LYS A 549 -23.58 -11.50 23.24
N GLU A 550 -22.59 -11.43 24.12
CA GLU A 550 -22.78 -11.26 25.57
C GLU A 550 -23.28 -9.84 25.88
N ILE A 551 -22.68 -8.82 25.25
CA ILE A 551 -23.10 -7.42 25.39
C ILE A 551 -24.58 -7.24 25.00
N LEU A 552 -24.99 -7.79 23.85
CA LEU A 552 -26.38 -7.74 23.39
C LEU A 552 -27.35 -8.52 24.30
N ARG A 553 -26.88 -9.61 24.93
CA ARG A 553 -27.67 -10.36 25.91
C ARG A 553 -27.91 -9.55 27.17
N ASP A 554 -26.89 -8.89 27.69
CA ASP A 554 -26.99 -8.06 28.91
C ASP A 554 -27.85 -6.81 28.68
N ALA A 555 -27.85 -6.29 27.46
CA ALA A 555 -28.79 -5.25 27.01
C ALA A 555 -30.22 -5.76 26.79
N LYS A 556 -30.50 -7.04 27.04
CA LYS A 556 -31.80 -7.73 26.87
C LYS A 556 -32.32 -7.80 25.42
N LEU A 557 -31.42 -7.66 24.44
CA LEU A 557 -31.77 -7.76 23.02
C LEU A 557 -31.70 -9.20 22.50
N VAL A 558 -30.90 -10.05 23.15
CA VAL A 558 -30.87 -11.49 22.88
C VAL A 558 -31.33 -12.23 24.14
N LYS A 559 -32.57 -12.75 24.15
CA LYS A 559 -33.03 -13.65 25.24
C LYS A 559 -32.34 -15.01 25.12
N LYS A 560 -32.03 -15.63 26.28
CA LYS A 560 -31.40 -16.94 26.50
C LYS A 560 -31.61 -17.91 25.32
N LEU A 561 -30.50 -18.47 24.82
CA LEU A 561 -30.49 -19.69 24.00
C LEU A 561 -31.19 -20.82 24.74
#